data_AF-A0A9P1EUB5-F1
#
_entry.id   AF-A0A9P1EUB5-F1
#
_cell.length_a   1.000
_cell.length_b   1.000
_cell.length_c   1.000
_cell.angle_alpha   90.00
_cell.angle_beta   90.00
_cell.angle_gamma   90.00
#
_symmetry.space_group_name_H-M   'P 1'
#
loop_
_entity.id
_entity.type
_entity.pdbx_description
1 polymer ?
#
loop_
_entity_poly.entity_id
_entity_poly.type
_entity_poly.pdbx_seq_one_letter_code
_entity_poly.pdbx_strand_id
1 'polypeptide(L)'
;MSVQLRRSERIQKKIAEKTVPKVAVVAAKKAGTRSGKEKDQANKIAKLKKELADAKKRPTQAVYRGVVAKFHKEEKKAKEQDVKLKALAKENAQNIRILMEVAEEAQGTLRTLEEQQKLIKESVAVTKKLEKDKMKLEHELKEKSEMADVKKAEQMLNKEREKSKAHREKMLDLRKMLEQKEKGNGAVMPWKTCEICAFEYSDEPDRTPRVLGCGHTVCEECGRNLSSGSLLRCPFDRIFTCLPDGDVKQLQKNFTILHM
;
A
#
# COMPACT_ATOMS: atom_id res chain seq x y z
N MET A 1 -20.72 -15.63 12.56
CA MET A 1 -20.75 -16.17 11.17
C MET A 1 -21.61 -15.27 10.30
N SER A 2 -20.94 -14.49 9.47
CA SER A 2 -21.51 -13.42 8.63
C SER A 2 -22.52 -13.95 7.61
N VAL A 3 -23.58 -13.16 7.38
CA VAL A 3 -24.73 -13.45 6.48
C VAL A 3 -24.28 -13.84 5.06
N GLN A 4 -23.12 -13.38 4.63
CA GLN A 4 -22.52 -13.69 3.34
C GLN A 4 -22.09 -15.16 3.20
N LEU A 5 -21.56 -15.78 4.28
CA LEU A 5 -21.14 -17.20 4.26
C LEU A 5 -22.35 -18.16 4.15
N ARG A 6 -23.46 -17.84 4.82
CA ARG A 6 -24.70 -18.63 4.69
C ARG A 6 -25.33 -18.51 3.29
N ARG A 7 -25.11 -17.37 2.63
CA ARG A 7 -25.60 -17.11 1.26
C ARG A 7 -24.78 -17.89 0.24
N SER A 8 -23.46 -17.99 0.41
CA SER A 8 -22.59 -18.79 -0.46
C SER A 8 -22.85 -20.29 -0.33
N GLU A 9 -23.09 -20.80 0.89
CA GLU A 9 -23.43 -22.22 1.10
C GLU A 9 -24.79 -22.58 0.49
N ARG A 10 -25.81 -21.70 0.61
CA ARG A 10 -27.11 -21.88 -0.05
C ARG A 10 -27.01 -21.87 -1.57
N ILE A 11 -26.11 -21.08 -2.13
CA ILE A 11 -25.89 -21.00 -3.59
C ILE A 11 -25.17 -22.27 -4.06
N GLN A 12 -24.15 -22.74 -3.34
CA GLN A 12 -23.46 -24.00 -3.65
C GLN A 12 -24.38 -25.22 -3.54
N LYS A 13 -25.27 -25.28 -2.53
CA LYS A 13 -26.29 -26.34 -2.40
C LYS A 13 -27.29 -26.34 -3.56
N LYS A 14 -27.72 -25.15 -4.01
CA LYS A 14 -28.61 -24.98 -5.18
C LYS A 14 -27.95 -25.29 -6.52
N ILE A 15 -26.62 -25.17 -6.61
CA ILE A 15 -25.85 -25.58 -7.80
C ILE A 15 -25.70 -27.11 -7.81
N ALA A 16 -25.41 -27.73 -6.66
CA ALA A 16 -25.32 -29.19 -6.51
C ALA A 16 -26.65 -29.91 -6.76
N GLU A 17 -27.80 -29.31 -6.39
CA GLU A 17 -29.13 -29.86 -6.70
C GLU A 17 -29.56 -29.68 -8.17
N LYS A 18 -28.89 -28.83 -8.94
CA LYS A 18 -29.23 -28.53 -10.35
C LYS A 18 -28.33 -29.22 -11.37
N THR A 19 -27.23 -29.83 -10.95
CA THR A 19 -26.33 -30.61 -11.81
C THR A 19 -26.72 -32.09 -11.85
N VAL A 20 -27.92 -32.37 -12.37
CA VAL A 20 -28.18 -33.62 -13.10
C VAL A 20 -29.03 -33.23 -14.30
N PRO A 21 -28.51 -33.26 -15.54
CA PRO A 21 -29.34 -32.99 -16.69
C PRO A 21 -30.38 -34.10 -16.82
N LYS A 22 -31.64 -33.79 -16.47
CA LYS A 22 -32.85 -34.59 -16.80
C LYS A 22 -33.08 -34.76 -18.32
N VAL A 23 -32.10 -34.42 -19.16
CA VAL A 23 -32.17 -34.44 -20.62
C VAL A 23 -32.05 -35.87 -21.17
N ALA A 24 -31.45 -36.79 -20.43
CA ALA A 24 -31.33 -38.21 -20.84
C ALA A 24 -32.68 -38.96 -20.87
N VAL A 25 -33.69 -38.52 -20.11
CA VAL A 25 -34.96 -39.27 -19.97
C VAL A 25 -35.98 -38.94 -21.08
N VAL A 26 -35.86 -37.78 -21.74
CA VAL A 26 -36.83 -37.35 -22.77
C VAL A 26 -36.43 -37.88 -24.17
N ALA A 27 -35.15 -38.02 -24.45
CA ALA A 27 -34.66 -38.58 -25.73
C ALA A 27 -34.97 -40.09 -25.86
N ALA A 28 -34.86 -40.84 -24.76
CA ALA A 28 -35.16 -42.28 -24.73
C ALA A 28 -36.65 -42.59 -24.99
N LYS A 29 -37.57 -41.73 -24.55
CA LYS A 29 -39.03 -41.93 -24.76
C LYS A 29 -39.47 -41.73 -26.22
N LYS A 30 -38.80 -40.87 -27.01
CA LYS A 30 -39.13 -40.68 -28.43
C LYS A 30 -38.49 -41.73 -29.35
N ALA A 31 -37.32 -42.27 -29.01
CA ALA A 31 -36.66 -43.33 -29.78
C ALA A 31 -37.47 -44.66 -29.80
N GLY A 32 -38.10 -45.03 -28.68
CA GLY A 32 -38.94 -46.24 -28.59
C GLY A 32 -40.15 -46.25 -29.52
N THR A 33 -40.78 -45.08 -29.73
CA THR A 33 -42.00 -44.96 -30.57
C THR A 33 -41.74 -44.98 -32.08
N ARG A 34 -40.52 -44.68 -32.54
CA ARG A 34 -40.17 -44.69 -33.98
C ARG A 34 -39.89 -46.09 -34.52
N SER A 35 -39.27 -46.96 -33.71
CA SER A 35 -38.98 -48.35 -34.09
C SER A 35 -40.24 -49.19 -34.35
N GLY A 36 -41.36 -48.87 -33.69
CA GLY A 36 -42.65 -49.53 -33.92
C GLY A 36 -43.24 -49.21 -35.30
N LYS A 37 -43.21 -47.93 -35.71
CA LYS A 37 -43.78 -47.51 -37.00
C LYS A 37 -43.01 -48.05 -38.22
N GLU A 38 -41.69 -48.15 -38.13
CA GLU A 38 -40.86 -48.74 -39.20
C GLU A 38 -41.05 -50.25 -39.30
N LYS A 39 -41.14 -50.95 -38.16
CA LYS A 39 -41.47 -52.38 -38.12
C LYS A 39 -42.89 -52.66 -38.66
N ASP A 40 -43.87 -51.82 -38.32
CA ASP A 40 -45.25 -51.94 -38.81
C ASP A 40 -45.35 -51.73 -40.33
N GLN A 41 -44.57 -50.80 -40.87
CA GLN A 41 -44.55 -50.52 -42.31
C GLN A 41 -43.82 -51.61 -43.11
N ALA A 42 -42.71 -52.14 -42.57
CA ALA A 42 -42.01 -53.29 -43.13
C ALA A 42 -42.90 -54.56 -43.14
N ASN A 43 -43.63 -54.79 -42.05
CA ASN A 43 -44.59 -55.90 -41.95
C ASN A 43 -45.76 -55.73 -42.93
N LYS A 44 -46.26 -54.50 -43.14
CA LYS A 44 -47.29 -54.20 -44.16
C LYS A 44 -46.80 -54.48 -45.59
N ILE A 45 -45.57 -54.08 -45.91
CA ILE A 45 -44.96 -54.34 -47.22
C ILE A 45 -44.76 -55.85 -47.42
N ALA A 46 -44.29 -56.58 -46.41
CA ALA A 46 -44.14 -58.03 -46.47
C ALA A 46 -45.47 -58.76 -46.67
N LYS A 47 -46.54 -58.30 -46.00
CA LYS A 47 -47.90 -58.83 -46.16
C LYS A 47 -48.45 -58.57 -47.57
N LEU A 48 -48.28 -57.35 -48.10
CA LEU A 48 -48.68 -57.01 -49.47
C LEU A 48 -47.89 -57.78 -50.53
N LYS A 49 -46.59 -58.10 -50.32
CA LYS A 49 -45.81 -58.96 -51.22
C LYS A 49 -46.39 -60.38 -51.31
N LYS A 50 -46.88 -60.90 -50.19
CA LYS A 50 -47.50 -62.22 -50.12
C LYS A 50 -48.87 -62.23 -50.81
N GLU A 51 -49.71 -61.23 -50.54
CA GLU A 51 -51.00 -61.03 -51.22
C GLU A 51 -50.83 -60.84 -52.75
N LEU A 52 -49.76 -60.16 -53.18
CA LEU A 52 -49.42 -60.01 -54.60
C LEU A 52 -49.05 -61.35 -55.26
N ALA A 53 -48.30 -62.20 -54.55
CA ALA A 53 -47.90 -63.52 -55.01
C ALA A 53 -49.10 -64.49 -55.08
N ASP A 54 -50.08 -64.32 -54.19
CA ASP A 54 -51.32 -65.11 -54.17
C ASP A 54 -52.33 -64.64 -55.22
N ALA A 55 -52.46 -63.33 -55.45
CA ALA A 55 -53.31 -62.76 -56.52
C ALA A 55 -52.82 -63.11 -57.94
N LYS A 56 -51.53 -63.46 -58.11
CA LYS A 56 -51.00 -64.02 -59.38
C LYS A 56 -51.53 -65.43 -59.68
N LYS A 57 -52.02 -66.17 -58.67
CA LYS A 57 -52.44 -67.58 -58.79
C LYS A 57 -53.93 -67.77 -59.10
N ARG A 58 -54.80 -66.76 -58.93
CA ARG A 58 -56.23 -66.79 -59.29
C ARG A 58 -56.70 -65.40 -59.79
N PRO A 59 -56.91 -65.17 -61.10
CA PRO A 59 -57.06 -63.82 -61.62
C PRO A 59 -58.53 -63.45 -61.84
N THR A 60 -59.10 -62.67 -60.93
CA THR A 60 -59.97 -61.58 -61.37
C THR A 60 -59.08 -60.35 -61.54
N GLN A 61 -58.92 -59.88 -62.77
CA GLN A 61 -57.95 -58.85 -63.19
C GLN A 61 -57.97 -57.57 -62.33
N ALA A 62 -59.12 -57.24 -61.74
CA ALA A 62 -59.31 -56.11 -60.83
C ALA A 62 -58.55 -56.26 -59.49
N VAL A 63 -58.52 -57.46 -58.90
CA VAL A 63 -57.90 -57.72 -57.60
C VAL A 63 -56.37 -57.61 -57.70
N TYR A 64 -55.78 -58.21 -58.74
CA TYR A 64 -54.34 -58.16 -58.98
C TYR A 64 -53.84 -56.72 -59.21
N ARG A 65 -54.50 -55.93 -60.07
CA ARG A 65 -54.14 -54.51 -60.30
C ARG A 65 -54.24 -53.67 -59.01
N GLY A 66 -55.26 -53.91 -58.18
CA GLY A 66 -55.42 -53.22 -56.90
C GLY A 66 -54.30 -53.47 -55.90
N VAL A 67 -53.80 -54.71 -55.83
CA VAL A 67 -52.68 -55.08 -54.93
C VAL A 67 -51.35 -54.53 -55.45
N VAL A 68 -51.09 -54.58 -56.77
CA VAL A 68 -49.90 -53.97 -57.40
C VAL A 68 -49.83 -52.46 -57.14
N ALA A 69 -50.94 -51.75 -57.31
CA ALA A 69 -51.00 -50.31 -57.07
C ALA A 69 -50.76 -49.94 -55.60
N LYS A 70 -51.28 -50.73 -54.65
CA LYS A 70 -51.01 -50.56 -53.22
C LYS A 70 -49.52 -50.81 -52.90
N PHE A 71 -48.91 -51.82 -53.52
CA PHE A 71 -47.50 -52.13 -53.34
C PHE A 71 -46.59 -50.98 -53.81
N HIS A 72 -46.77 -50.49 -55.04
CA HIS A 72 -45.99 -49.35 -55.53
C HIS A 72 -46.20 -48.07 -54.72
N LYS A 73 -47.41 -47.83 -54.20
CA LYS A 73 -47.70 -46.69 -53.33
C LYS A 73 -46.94 -46.77 -52.01
N GLU A 74 -46.88 -47.95 -51.38
CA GLU A 74 -46.09 -48.16 -50.16
C GLU A 74 -44.58 -48.16 -50.42
N GLU A 75 -44.13 -48.68 -51.56
CA GLU A 75 -42.72 -48.63 -51.98
C GLU A 75 -42.25 -47.18 -52.22
N LYS A 76 -43.08 -46.34 -52.86
CA LYS A 76 -42.79 -44.91 -53.04
C LYS A 76 -42.68 -44.17 -51.71
N LYS A 77 -43.60 -44.43 -50.77
CA LYS A 77 -43.54 -43.87 -49.41
C LYS A 77 -42.29 -44.31 -48.65
N ALA A 78 -41.89 -45.57 -48.76
CA ALA A 78 -40.67 -46.09 -48.13
C ALA A 78 -39.41 -45.40 -48.68
N LYS A 79 -39.34 -45.21 -50.00
CA LYS A 79 -38.24 -44.46 -50.65
C LYS A 79 -38.21 -42.99 -50.19
N GLU A 80 -39.37 -42.33 -50.11
CA GLU A 80 -39.47 -40.96 -49.57
C GLU A 80 -39.05 -40.86 -48.10
N GLN A 81 -39.35 -41.87 -47.28
CA GLN A 81 -38.91 -41.94 -45.88
C GLN A 81 -37.41 -42.19 -45.76
N ASP A 82 -36.82 -43.05 -46.58
CA ASP A 82 -35.37 -43.32 -46.60
C ASP A 82 -34.56 -42.05 -46.96
N VAL A 83 -35.03 -41.28 -47.95
CA VAL A 83 -34.41 -39.99 -48.31
C VAL A 83 -34.47 -39.00 -47.14
N LYS A 84 -35.62 -38.91 -46.44
CA LYS A 84 -35.77 -38.06 -45.25
C LYS A 84 -34.87 -38.51 -44.10
N LEU A 85 -34.72 -39.82 -43.89
CA LEU A 85 -33.83 -40.39 -42.88
C LEU A 85 -32.37 -40.06 -43.17
N LYS A 86 -31.94 -40.17 -44.43
CA LYS A 86 -30.58 -39.81 -44.85
C LYS A 86 -30.29 -38.32 -44.69
N ALA A 87 -31.25 -37.45 -45.02
CA ALA A 87 -31.13 -36.01 -44.80
C ALA A 87 -30.99 -35.68 -43.31
N LEU A 88 -31.84 -36.28 -42.46
CA LEU A 88 -31.78 -36.12 -41.01
C LEU A 88 -30.46 -36.64 -40.41
N ALA A 89 -29.94 -37.75 -40.94
CA ALA A 89 -28.65 -38.30 -40.51
C ALA A 89 -27.49 -37.35 -40.83
N LYS A 90 -27.52 -36.68 -41.99
CA LYS A 90 -26.52 -35.69 -42.39
C LYS A 90 -26.56 -34.45 -41.51
N GLU A 91 -27.77 -33.95 -41.22
CA GLU A 91 -27.98 -32.82 -40.30
C GLU A 91 -27.51 -33.15 -38.89
N ASN A 92 -27.84 -34.34 -38.37
CA ASN A 92 -27.36 -34.78 -37.06
C ASN A 92 -25.83 -34.93 -37.02
N ALA A 93 -25.20 -35.41 -38.10
CA ALA A 93 -23.74 -35.48 -38.16
C ALA A 93 -23.09 -34.09 -38.13
N GLN A 94 -23.69 -33.09 -38.77
CA GLN A 94 -23.24 -31.70 -38.69
C GLN A 94 -23.42 -31.14 -37.26
N ASN A 95 -24.58 -31.38 -36.64
CA ASN A 95 -24.84 -30.94 -35.27
C ASN A 95 -23.87 -31.57 -34.26
N ILE A 96 -23.50 -32.85 -34.44
CA ILE A 96 -22.50 -33.52 -33.60
C ILE A 96 -21.12 -32.86 -33.73
N ARG A 97 -20.70 -32.48 -34.94
CA ARG A 97 -19.44 -31.74 -35.13
C ARG A 97 -19.44 -30.41 -34.39
N ILE A 98 -20.48 -29.60 -34.56
CA ILE A 98 -20.60 -28.30 -33.88
C ILE A 98 -20.59 -28.50 -32.36
N LEU A 99 -21.28 -29.52 -31.85
CA LEU A 99 -21.28 -29.84 -30.42
C LEU A 99 -19.88 -30.22 -29.90
N MET A 100 -19.06 -30.90 -30.70
CA MET A 100 -17.68 -31.22 -30.32
C MET A 100 -16.80 -29.97 -30.25
N GLU A 101 -16.88 -29.07 -31.25
CA GLU A 101 -16.14 -27.81 -31.26
C GLU A 101 -16.51 -26.94 -30.04
N VAL A 102 -17.80 -26.79 -29.77
CA VAL A 102 -18.29 -26.04 -28.60
C VAL A 102 -17.85 -26.69 -27.29
N ALA A 103 -17.77 -28.03 -27.23
CA ALA A 103 -17.29 -28.73 -26.05
C ALA A 103 -15.80 -28.51 -25.80
N GLU A 104 -14.97 -28.48 -26.85
CA GLU A 104 -13.54 -28.17 -26.75
C GLU A 104 -13.31 -26.73 -26.27
N GLU A 105 -14.03 -25.75 -26.82
CA GLU A 105 -13.99 -24.35 -26.36
C GLU A 105 -14.44 -24.21 -24.90
N ALA A 106 -15.51 -24.90 -24.51
CA ALA A 106 -16.01 -24.92 -23.14
C ALA A 106 -14.97 -25.52 -22.16
N GLN A 107 -14.22 -26.55 -22.58
CA GLN A 107 -13.13 -27.09 -21.77
C GLN A 107 -11.96 -26.11 -21.64
N GLY A 108 -11.61 -25.41 -22.73
CA GLY A 108 -10.58 -24.36 -22.69
C GLY A 108 -10.92 -23.26 -21.69
N THR A 109 -12.15 -22.76 -21.72
CA THR A 109 -12.64 -21.72 -20.80
C THR A 109 -12.73 -22.20 -19.34
N LEU A 110 -13.05 -23.48 -19.10
CA LEU A 110 -13.03 -24.06 -17.76
C LEU A 110 -11.62 -24.05 -17.16
N ARG A 111 -10.60 -24.46 -17.93
CA ARG A 111 -9.20 -24.47 -17.46
C ARG A 111 -8.71 -23.06 -17.10
N THR A 112 -9.03 -22.06 -17.93
CA THR A 112 -8.62 -20.68 -17.64
C THR A 112 -9.32 -20.12 -16.40
N LEU A 113 -10.60 -20.45 -16.18
CA LEU A 113 -11.33 -20.07 -14.98
C LEU A 113 -10.75 -20.70 -13.70
N GLU A 114 -10.34 -21.97 -13.76
CA GLU A 114 -9.70 -22.65 -12.64
C GLU A 114 -8.37 -21.99 -12.26
N GLU A 115 -7.57 -21.61 -13.26
CA GLU A 115 -6.31 -20.90 -13.05
C GLU A 115 -6.51 -19.50 -12.47
N GLN A 116 -7.49 -18.75 -12.97
CA GLN A 116 -7.89 -17.47 -12.38
C GLN A 116 -8.36 -17.61 -10.92
N GLN A 117 -9.14 -18.65 -10.60
CA GLN A 117 -9.56 -18.91 -9.22
C GLN A 117 -8.37 -19.16 -8.29
N LYS A 118 -7.32 -19.84 -8.77
CA LYS A 118 -6.10 -20.07 -7.99
C LYS A 118 -5.38 -18.74 -7.69
N LEU A 119 -5.20 -17.89 -8.70
CA LEU A 119 -4.60 -16.57 -8.53
C LEU A 119 -5.40 -15.68 -7.57
N ILE A 120 -6.73 -15.72 -7.64
CA ILE A 120 -7.60 -14.98 -6.71
C ILE A 120 -7.43 -15.48 -5.27
N LYS A 121 -7.29 -16.80 -5.05
CA LYS A 121 -7.05 -17.34 -3.70
C LYS A 121 -5.73 -16.85 -3.11
N GLU A 122 -4.68 -16.80 -3.92
CA GLU A 122 -3.37 -16.31 -3.52
C GLU A 122 -3.42 -14.81 -3.21
N SER A 123 -4.06 -14.00 -4.06
CA SER A 123 -4.20 -12.55 -3.81
C SER A 123 -5.02 -12.26 -2.55
N VAL A 124 -6.09 -13.01 -2.28
CA VAL A 124 -6.89 -12.90 -1.05
C VAL A 124 -6.07 -13.26 0.21
N ALA A 125 -5.13 -14.20 0.11
CA ALA A 125 -4.26 -14.53 1.23
C ALA A 125 -3.27 -13.39 1.53
N VAL A 126 -2.74 -12.74 0.48
CA VAL A 126 -1.85 -11.58 0.61
C VAL A 126 -2.59 -10.38 1.20
N THR A 127 -3.79 -10.07 0.72
CA THR A 127 -4.57 -8.93 1.24
C THR A 127 -4.91 -9.09 2.72
N LYS A 128 -5.27 -10.30 3.16
CA LYS A 128 -5.51 -10.59 4.59
C LYS A 128 -4.27 -10.39 5.47
N LYS A 129 -3.06 -10.68 4.94
CA LYS A 129 -1.82 -10.40 5.67
C LYS A 129 -1.59 -8.89 5.77
N LEU A 130 -1.74 -8.17 4.65
CA LEU A 130 -1.63 -6.72 4.61
C LEU A 130 -2.60 -6.03 5.57
N GLU A 131 -3.85 -6.48 5.65
CA GLU A 131 -4.85 -5.94 6.59
C GLU A 131 -4.42 -6.10 8.05
N LYS A 132 -3.85 -7.27 8.42
CA LYS A 132 -3.34 -7.50 9.77
C LYS A 132 -2.15 -6.60 10.08
N ASP A 133 -1.22 -6.45 9.13
CA ASP A 133 -0.03 -5.61 9.34
C ASP A 133 -0.40 -4.13 9.42
N LYS A 134 -1.39 -3.69 8.62
CA LYS A 134 -1.96 -2.34 8.72
C LYS A 134 -2.55 -2.08 10.12
N MET A 135 -3.34 -3.02 10.66
CA MET A 135 -3.91 -2.88 12.00
C MET A 135 -2.83 -2.77 13.09
N LYS A 136 -1.74 -3.53 12.99
CA LYS A 136 -0.61 -3.45 13.92
C LYS A 136 0.08 -2.09 13.85
N LEU A 137 0.37 -1.61 12.64
CA LEU A 137 1.00 -0.31 12.44
C LEU A 137 0.14 0.85 12.95
N GLU A 138 -1.18 0.78 12.73
CA GLU A 138 -2.12 1.78 13.27
C GLU A 138 -2.11 1.80 14.81
N HIS A 139 -2.00 0.65 15.45
CA HIS A 139 -1.85 0.54 16.90
C HIS A 139 -0.55 1.17 17.40
N GLU A 140 0.60 0.80 16.81
CA GLU A 140 1.90 1.34 17.18
C GLU A 140 1.99 2.86 16.98
N LEU A 141 1.37 3.38 15.91
CA LEU A 141 1.31 4.81 15.66
C LEU A 141 0.46 5.54 16.71
N LYS A 142 -0.67 4.94 17.09
CA LYS A 142 -1.54 5.47 18.14
C LYS A 142 -0.81 5.53 19.47
N GLU A 143 -0.16 4.45 19.90
CA GLU A 143 0.65 4.43 21.12
C GLU A 143 1.73 5.53 21.12
N LYS A 144 2.49 5.67 20.01
CA LYS A 144 3.49 6.73 19.88
C LYS A 144 2.88 8.14 19.91
N SER A 145 1.70 8.33 19.32
CA SER A 145 1.00 9.63 19.33
C SER A 145 0.41 9.99 20.69
N GLU A 146 0.05 8.98 21.48
CA GLU A 146 -0.52 9.12 22.82
C GLU A 146 0.56 9.32 23.89
N MET A 147 1.85 9.27 23.54
CA MET A 147 2.96 9.70 24.40
C MET A 147 2.91 11.22 24.62
N ALA A 148 1.99 11.65 25.49
CA ALA A 148 1.78 13.05 25.87
C ALA A 148 3.07 13.72 26.36
N ASP A 149 3.99 12.94 26.92
CA ASP A 149 5.26 13.42 27.45
C ASP A 149 6.22 13.90 26.35
N VAL A 150 6.23 13.25 25.18
CA VAL A 150 7.08 13.67 24.05
C VAL A 150 6.60 14.99 23.46
N LYS A 151 5.28 15.14 23.24
CA LYS A 151 4.69 16.38 22.71
C LYS A 151 4.86 17.55 23.67
N LYS A 152 4.72 17.32 24.98
CA LYS A 152 4.99 18.33 26.02
C LYS A 152 6.47 18.70 26.07
N ALA A 153 7.37 17.73 26.02
CA ALA A 153 8.82 17.97 26.01
C ALA A 153 9.23 18.81 24.79
N GLU A 154 8.73 18.49 23.61
CA GLU A 154 9.00 19.25 22.38
C GLU A 154 8.51 20.71 22.48
N GLN A 155 7.30 20.92 23.02
CA GLN A 155 6.78 22.26 23.27
C GLN A 155 7.65 23.06 24.25
N MET A 156 8.14 22.43 25.32
CA MET A 156 9.02 23.10 26.28
C MET A 156 10.37 23.47 25.64
N LEU A 157 10.96 22.57 24.86
CA LEU A 157 12.21 22.83 24.15
C LEU A 157 12.08 23.99 23.16
N ASN A 158 10.97 24.05 22.41
CA ASN A 158 10.73 25.15 21.48
C ASN A 158 10.57 26.49 22.19
N LYS A 159 9.87 26.53 23.34
CA LYS A 159 9.74 27.76 24.14
C LYS A 159 11.10 28.26 24.63
N GLU A 160 11.97 27.38 25.14
CA GLU A 160 13.31 27.78 25.60
C GLU A 160 14.22 28.22 24.44
N ARG A 161 14.10 27.59 23.26
CA ARG A 161 14.82 28.03 22.06
C ARG A 161 14.44 29.45 21.66
N GLU A 162 13.15 29.78 21.64
CA GLU A 162 12.71 31.14 21.25
C GLU A 162 13.16 32.19 22.27
N LYS A 163 13.09 31.89 23.57
CA LYS A 163 13.68 32.77 24.60
C LYS A 163 15.17 32.98 24.36
N SER A 164 15.92 31.91 24.13
CA SER A 164 17.37 31.96 23.90
C SER A 164 17.73 32.78 22.66
N LYS A 165 16.96 32.65 21.58
CA LYS A 165 17.12 33.47 20.37
C LYS A 165 16.86 34.95 20.67
N ALA A 166 15.76 35.27 21.34
CA ALA A 166 15.41 36.65 21.67
C ALA A 166 16.47 37.32 22.57
N HIS A 167 17.01 36.58 23.54
CA HIS A 167 18.12 37.07 24.37
C HIS A 167 19.38 37.31 23.54
N ARG A 168 19.71 36.40 22.62
CA ARG A 168 20.87 36.55 21.74
C ARG A 168 20.74 37.74 20.81
N GLU A 169 19.57 37.97 20.23
CA GLU A 169 19.30 39.11 19.36
C GLU A 169 19.47 40.43 20.12
N LYS A 170 18.86 40.55 21.30
CA LYS A 170 19.04 41.73 22.17
C LYS A 170 20.50 42.00 22.51
N MET A 171 21.29 40.95 22.78
CA MET A 171 22.72 41.09 23.07
C MET A 171 23.51 41.58 21.85
N LEU A 172 23.18 41.08 20.65
CA LEU A 172 23.82 41.53 19.41
C LEU A 172 23.49 42.99 19.10
N ASP A 173 22.25 43.40 19.33
CA ASP A 173 21.84 44.79 19.10
C ASP A 173 22.50 45.75 20.09
N LEU A 174 22.56 45.37 21.38
CA LEU A 174 23.27 46.16 22.38
C LEU A 174 24.76 46.30 22.03
N ARG A 175 25.39 45.21 21.56
CA ARG A 175 26.79 45.25 21.11
C ARG A 175 26.98 46.23 19.96
N LYS A 176 26.15 46.18 18.91
CA LYS A 176 26.21 47.12 17.78
C LYS A 176 26.04 48.57 18.23
N MET A 177 25.12 48.83 19.17
CA MET A 177 24.93 50.18 19.70
C MET A 177 26.17 50.70 20.45
N LEU A 178 26.86 49.83 21.20
CA LEU A 178 28.12 50.19 21.86
C LEU A 178 29.23 50.47 20.84
N GLU A 179 29.41 49.61 19.84
CA GLU A 179 30.39 49.83 18.76
C GLU A 179 30.15 51.14 18.00
N GLN A 180 28.89 51.51 17.75
CA GLN A 180 28.54 52.78 17.12
C GLN A 180 28.89 53.99 18.01
N LYS A 181 28.65 53.90 19.32
CA LYS A 181 29.03 54.95 20.27
C LYS A 181 30.54 55.11 20.37
N GLU A 182 31.29 54.01 20.35
CA GLU A 182 32.76 54.03 20.36
C GLU A 182 33.32 54.75 19.13
N LYS A 183 32.76 54.48 17.94
CA LYS A 183 33.20 55.12 16.68
C LYS A 183 32.77 56.57 16.55
N GLY A 184 31.63 56.95 17.14
CA GLY A 184 31.04 58.29 16.96
C GLY A 184 31.61 59.39 17.85
N ASN A 185 32.13 59.06 19.04
CA ASN A 185 32.51 60.07 20.03
C ASN A 185 34.01 60.36 20.12
N GLY A 186 34.91 59.52 19.58
CA GLY A 186 36.36 59.67 19.74
C GLY A 186 36.87 59.66 21.19
N ALA A 187 35.95 59.52 22.16
CA ALA A 187 36.22 59.48 23.59
C ALA A 187 36.45 58.03 24.01
N VAL A 188 37.60 57.78 24.62
CA VAL A 188 37.91 56.46 25.20
C VAL A 188 36.90 56.18 26.30
N MET A 189 36.24 55.02 26.23
CA MET A 189 35.21 54.66 27.19
C MET A 189 35.83 54.41 28.57
N PRO A 190 35.24 54.91 29.68
CA PRO A 190 35.83 54.80 31.01
C PRO A 190 36.14 53.37 31.46
N TRP A 191 35.38 52.37 30.98
CA TRP A 191 35.63 50.97 31.31
C TRP A 191 36.81 50.34 30.54
N LYS A 192 37.35 51.02 29.53
CA LYS A 192 38.56 50.62 28.80
C LYS A 192 39.82 51.26 29.37
N THR A 193 39.73 52.13 30.38
CA THR A 193 40.89 52.76 31.01
C THR A 193 41.08 52.29 32.44
N CYS A 194 42.31 52.34 32.91
CA CYS A 194 42.61 52.10 34.32
C CYS A 194 42.14 53.29 35.17
N GLU A 195 41.33 53.04 36.19
CA GLU A 195 40.81 54.10 37.07
C GLU A 195 41.90 54.81 37.90
N ILE A 196 43.13 54.28 37.90
CA ILE A 196 44.26 54.83 38.67
C ILE A 196 45.11 55.77 37.80
N CYS A 197 45.55 55.29 36.63
CA CYS A 197 46.44 56.05 35.74
C CYS A 197 45.72 56.63 34.51
N ALA A 198 44.44 56.36 34.35
CA ALA A 198 43.58 56.78 33.22
C ALA A 198 44.07 56.34 31.82
N PHE A 199 45.09 55.48 31.73
CA PHE A 199 45.54 54.92 30.45
C PHE A 199 44.63 53.78 29.99
N GLU A 200 44.47 53.66 28.66
CA GLU A 200 43.73 52.57 28.04
C GLU A 200 44.42 51.23 28.28
N TYR A 201 43.61 50.21 28.55
CA TYR A 201 44.04 48.84 28.69
C TYR A 201 44.43 48.27 27.33
N SER A 202 45.52 47.52 27.29
CA SER A 202 45.98 46.82 26.08
C SER A 202 46.63 45.49 26.47
N ASP A 203 46.96 44.66 25.48
CA ASP A 203 47.70 43.42 25.72
C ASP A 203 49.20 43.65 26.01
N GLU A 204 49.64 44.92 26.03
CA GLU A 204 51.01 45.27 26.41
C GLU A 204 51.24 44.99 27.91
N PRO A 205 52.45 44.53 28.31
CA PRO A 205 52.72 44.12 29.68
C PRO A 205 52.27 45.13 30.74
N ASP A 206 52.61 46.42 30.60
CA ASP A 206 52.33 47.44 31.61
C ASP A 206 50.88 47.95 31.59
N ARG A 207 50.17 47.73 30.49
CA ARG A 207 48.77 48.15 30.27
C ARG A 207 47.79 46.98 30.32
N THR A 208 48.27 45.76 30.58
CA THR A 208 47.42 44.58 30.70
C THR A 208 46.47 44.71 31.90
N PRO A 209 45.14 44.60 31.72
CA PRO A 209 44.18 44.62 32.81
C PRO A 209 44.25 43.33 33.63
N ARG A 210 44.50 43.45 34.93
CA ARG A 210 44.61 42.35 35.89
C ARG A 210 43.46 42.41 36.89
N VAL A 211 42.79 41.28 37.10
CA VAL A 211 41.66 41.15 38.04
C VAL A 211 42.19 40.83 39.43
N LEU A 212 41.85 41.68 40.40
CA LEU A 212 42.16 41.48 41.81
C LEU A 212 41.20 40.45 42.44
N GLY A 213 41.54 39.91 43.61
CA GLY A 213 40.73 38.90 44.30
C GLY A 213 39.32 39.38 44.68
N CYS A 214 39.11 40.70 44.75
CA CYS A 214 37.79 41.29 44.94
C CYS A 214 36.99 41.54 43.66
N GLY A 215 37.59 41.33 42.48
CA GLY A 215 36.95 41.53 41.17
C GLY A 215 37.24 42.87 40.49
N HIS A 216 37.81 43.85 41.20
CA HIS A 216 38.27 45.10 40.59
C HIS A 216 39.43 44.85 39.61
N THR A 217 39.52 45.68 38.56
CA THR A 217 40.56 45.58 37.54
C THR A 217 41.50 46.79 37.60
N VAL A 218 42.82 46.53 37.56
CA VAL A 218 43.88 47.55 37.48
C VAL A 218 44.87 47.17 36.38
N CYS A 219 45.63 48.12 35.82
CA CYS A 219 46.68 47.75 34.88
C CYS A 219 47.85 47.10 35.63
N GLU A 220 48.62 46.26 34.96
CA GLU A 220 49.74 45.55 35.57
C GLU A 220 50.76 46.51 36.22
N GLU A 221 51.05 47.65 35.59
CA GLU A 221 51.95 48.66 36.15
C GLU A 221 51.41 49.23 37.48
N CYS A 222 50.14 49.64 37.49
CA CYS A 222 49.51 50.15 38.72
C CYS A 222 49.43 49.07 39.80
N GLY A 223 49.12 47.83 39.42
CA GLY A 223 49.11 46.72 40.36
C GLY A 223 50.49 46.47 40.96
N ARG A 224 51.56 46.54 40.15
CA ARG A 224 52.95 46.39 40.62
C ARG A 224 53.31 47.49 41.61
N ASN A 225 52.94 48.73 41.30
CA ASN A 225 53.18 49.89 42.16
C ASN A 225 52.40 49.83 43.50
N LEU A 226 51.28 49.11 43.53
CA LEU A 226 50.45 48.91 44.73
C LEU A 226 50.74 47.61 45.48
N SER A 227 51.57 46.73 44.91
CA SER A 227 51.96 45.48 45.52
C SER A 227 53.04 45.68 46.58
N SER A 228 52.96 44.93 47.68
CA SER A 228 53.98 44.88 48.72
C SER A 228 54.31 43.42 49.01
N GLY A 229 55.42 42.94 48.45
CA GLY A 229 55.78 41.53 48.49
C GLY A 229 54.74 40.66 47.80
N SER A 230 54.19 39.67 48.51
CA SER A 230 53.19 38.73 47.98
C SER A 230 51.74 39.18 48.13
N LEU A 231 51.49 40.43 48.56
CA LEU A 231 50.15 40.95 48.79
C LEU A 231 49.92 42.26 48.03
N LEU A 232 48.75 42.40 47.43
CA LEU A 232 48.27 43.63 46.81
C LEU A 232 46.97 44.04 47.51
N ARG A 233 46.94 45.26 48.05
CA ARG A 233 45.73 45.83 48.64
C ARG A 233 44.95 46.62 47.59
N CYS A 234 43.72 46.21 47.31
CA CYS A 234 42.89 46.89 46.32
C CYS A 234 42.70 48.38 46.70
N PRO A 235 42.89 49.32 45.77
CA PRO A 235 42.74 50.76 46.03
C PRO A 235 41.28 51.19 46.18
N PHE A 236 40.32 50.38 45.71
CA PHE A 236 38.90 50.74 45.67
C PHE A 236 38.15 50.27 46.93
N ASP A 237 38.34 49.01 47.33
CA ASP A 237 37.63 48.37 48.45
C ASP A 237 38.55 47.90 49.59
N ARG A 238 39.87 48.07 49.43
CA ARG A 238 40.91 47.75 50.42
C ARG A 238 41.03 46.26 50.76
N ILE A 239 40.43 45.38 49.98
CA ILE A 239 40.56 43.92 50.12
C ILE A 239 41.93 43.47 49.62
N PHE A 240 42.56 42.54 50.34
CA PHE A 240 43.86 41.98 49.98
C PHE A 240 43.73 40.88 48.94
N THR A 241 44.60 40.92 47.92
CA THR A 241 44.78 39.89 46.91
C THR A 241 46.16 39.28 47.08
N CYS A 242 46.23 37.97 47.24
CA CYS A 242 47.49 37.24 47.25
C CYS A 242 48.03 37.14 45.82
N LEU A 243 49.29 37.51 45.63
CA LEU A 243 49.98 37.41 44.34
C LEU A 243 50.69 36.04 44.25
N PRO A 244 50.32 35.18 43.28
CA PRO A 244 51.09 33.97 43.00
C PRO A 244 52.54 34.36 42.64
N ASP A 245 53.51 33.71 43.28
CA ASP A 245 54.96 33.98 43.11
C ASP A 245 55.40 35.43 43.37
N GLY A 246 54.55 36.22 44.03
CA GLY A 246 54.82 37.63 44.32
C GLY A 246 54.75 38.56 43.11
N ASP A 247 54.19 38.11 41.98
CA ASP A 247 54.10 38.92 40.76
C ASP A 247 52.65 39.14 40.31
N VAL A 248 52.33 40.40 40.01
CA VAL A 248 51.03 40.86 39.49
C VAL A 248 50.75 40.26 38.10
N LYS A 249 51.80 39.91 37.35
CA LYS A 249 51.68 39.21 36.05
C LYS A 249 50.93 37.89 36.11
N GLN A 250 50.91 37.25 37.28
CA GLN A 250 50.24 35.97 37.48
C GLN A 250 48.74 36.11 37.78
N LEU A 251 48.26 37.34 38.04
CA LEU A 251 46.83 37.58 38.17
C LEU A 251 46.11 37.39 36.82
N GLN A 252 44.87 36.95 36.87
CA GLN A 252 44.07 36.68 35.68
C GLN A 252 43.91 37.95 34.83
N LYS A 253 44.19 37.84 33.53
CA LYS A 253 43.90 38.90 32.57
C LYS A 253 42.39 39.09 32.44
N ASN A 254 41.95 40.35 32.40
CA ASN A 254 40.56 40.64 32.09
C ASN A 254 40.31 40.69 30.58
N PHE A 255 40.11 39.53 29.97
CA PHE A 255 39.83 39.41 28.53
C PHE A 255 38.54 40.09 28.09
N THR A 256 37.59 40.34 29.01
CA THR A 256 36.34 41.04 28.67
C THR A 256 36.59 42.49 28.25
N ILE A 257 37.58 43.15 28.87
CA ILE A 257 37.94 44.52 28.51
C ILE A 257 38.78 44.55 27.23
N LEU A 258 39.63 43.53 27.01
CA LEU A 258 40.53 43.46 25.86
C LEU A 258 39.86 43.06 24.54
N HIS A 259 38.77 42.28 24.58
CA HIS A 259 38.16 41.66 23.39
C HIS A 259 36.68 42.05 23.15
N MET A 260 36.24 43.15 23.77
CA MET A 260 34.88 43.68 23.60
C MET A 260 34.69 44.39 22.25
#